data_AF-A0A9W4KU55-F1
#
_entry.id   AF-A0A9W4KU55-F1
#
_cell.length_a   1.000
_cell.length_b   1.000
_cell.length_c   1.000
_cell.angle_alpha   90.00
_cell.angle_beta   90.00
_cell.angle_gamma   90.00
#
_symmetry.space_group_name_H-M   'P 1'
#
loop_
_entity.id
_entity.type
_entity.pdbx_description
1 polymer ?
#
loop_
_entity_poly.entity_id
_entity_poly.type
_entity_poly.pdbx_seq_one_letter_code
_entity_poly.pdbx_strand_id
1 'polypeptide(L)' 'MGLKNIYKKSLSMALVRAGHDIHHTMPDRNNKKYQVFVFIHTDELIKDLLELTKREVRQ' A
#
# COMPACT_ATOMS: atom_id res chain seq x y z
N MET A 1 10.04 -11.45 -8.49
CA MET A 1 8.83 -10.68 -8.09
C MET A 1 9.29 -9.58 -7.16
N GLY A 2 8.96 -8.31 -7.47
CA GLY A 2 9.30 -7.19 -6.60
C GLY A 2 8.35 -7.12 -5.40
N LEU A 3 8.75 -6.41 -4.35
CA LEU A 3 7.89 -6.06 -3.22
C LEU A 3 7.74 -4.55 -3.14
N LYS A 4 6.56 -4.09 -2.72
CA LYS A 4 6.27 -2.67 -2.55
C LYS A 4 5.79 -2.39 -1.13
N ASN A 5 6.49 -1.49 -0.45
CA ASN A 5 6.13 -1.04 0.88
C ASN A 5 5.18 0.16 0.79
N ILE A 6 4.07 0.08 1.51
CA ILE A 6 3.09 1.15 1.68
C ILE A 6 3.02 1.50 3.17
N TYR A 7 3.34 2.75 3.49
CA TYR A 7 3.41 3.25 4.87
C TYR A 7 2.07 3.85 5.34
N LYS A 8 1.20 4.23 4.39
CA LYS A 8 -0.06 4.89 4.68
C LYS A 8 -1.17 3.85 4.88
N LYS A 9 -1.75 3.81 6.09
CA LYS A 9 -2.81 2.85 6.45
C LYS A 9 -4.05 2.98 5.56
N SER A 10 -4.55 4.19 5.31
CA SER A 10 -5.75 4.41 4.48
C SER A 10 -5.56 3.90 3.05
N LEU A 11 -4.40 4.19 2.45
CA LEU A 11 -4.04 3.72 1.11
C LEU A 11 -3.91 2.20 1.06
N SER A 12 -3.26 1.60 2.07
CA SER A 12 -3.14 0.14 2.18
C SER A 12 -4.51 -0.53 2.27
N MET A 13 -5.44 0.03 3.05
CA MET A 13 -6.82 -0.48 3.16
C MET A 13 -7.59 -0.33 1.85
N ALA A 14 -7.36 0.75 1.10
CA ALA A 14 -7.98 0.93 -0.22
C ALA A 14 -7.48 -0.10 -1.24
N LEU A 15 -6.18 -0.42 -1.22
CA LEU A 15 -5.59 -1.46 -2.08
C LEU A 15 -6.13 -2.85 -1.74
N VAL A 16 -6.28 -3.19 -0.45
CA VAL A 16 -6.90 -4.46 -0.04
C VAL A 16 -8.35 -4.55 -0.51
N ARG A 17 -9.13 -3.45 -0.41
CA ARG A 17 -10.51 -3.41 -0.95
C ARG A 17 -10.57 -3.53 -2.47
N ALA A 18 -9.50 -3.12 -3.16
CA ALA A 18 -9.34 -3.30 -4.61
C ALA A 18 -8.92 -4.73 -4.99
N GLY A 19 -8.70 -5.62 -4.02
CA GLY A 19 -8.39 -7.04 -4.26
C GLY A 19 -6.90 -7.38 -4.19
N HIS A 20 -6.04 -6.45 -3.76
CA HIS A 20 -4.61 -6.72 -3.62
C HIS A 20 -4.28 -7.41 -2.29
N ASP A 21 -3.52 -8.51 -2.35
CA ASP A 21 -3.07 -9.23 -1.17
C ASP A 21 -1.87 -8.58 -0.50
N ILE A 22 -1.93 -8.48 0.82
CA ILE A 22 -0.79 -8.11 1.66
C ILE A 22 0.11 -9.34 1.79
N HIS A 23 1.34 -9.24 1.29
CA HIS A 23 2.33 -10.31 1.44
C HIS A 23 2.75 -10.46 2.90
N HIS A 24 3.07 -9.35 3.58
CA HIS A 24 3.37 -9.32 5.01
C HIS A 24 3.28 -7.89 5.54
N THR A 25 3.29 -7.76 6.86
CA THR A 25 3.41 -6.47 7.53
C THR A 25 4.66 -6.45 8.40
N MET A 26 5.24 -5.27 8.59
CA MET A 26 6.41 -5.10 9.47
C MET A 26 6.25 -3.82 10.29
N PRO A 27 6.82 -3.74 11.51
CA PRO A 27 6.88 -2.48 12.24
C PRO A 27 7.83 -1.51 11.53
N ASP A 28 7.48 -0.22 11.54
CA ASP A 28 8.35 0.81 11.00
C ASP A 28 9.63 0.94 11.83
N ARG A 29 10.77 1.10 11.15
CA ARG A 29 12.10 1.15 11.80
C ARG A 29 12.31 2.42 12.62
N ASN A 30 11.72 3.53 12.19
CA ASN A 30 11.87 4.83 12.84
C ASN A 30 10.86 4.99 13.98
N ASN A 31 9.66 4.43 13.83
CA ASN A 31 8.65 4.47 14.86
C ASN A 31 7.82 3.19 14.92
N LYS A 32 8.13 2.34 15.91
CA LYS A 32 7.50 1.03 16.12
C LYS A 32 5.97 1.09 16.34
N LYS A 33 5.39 2.27 16.58
CA LYS A 33 3.94 2.47 16.64
C LYS A 33 3.27 2.30 15.27
N TYR A 34 4.00 2.55 14.18
CA TYR A 34 3.47 2.44 12.83
C TYR A 34 3.77 1.08 12.21
N GLN A 35 2.81 0.59 11.43
CA GLN A 35 2.91 -0.64 10.66
C GLN A 35 3.12 -0.28 9.18
N VAL A 36 4.08 -0.95 8.55
CA VAL A 36 4.31 -0.90 7.11
C VAL A 36 3.63 -2.12 6.48
N PHE A 37 2.87 -1.90 5.42
CA PHE A 37 2.16 -2.94 4.67
C PHE A 37 2.92 -3.24 3.39
N VAL A 38 3.24 -4.51 3.16
CA VAL A 38 4.02 -4.94 1.99
C VAL A 38 3.11 -5.70 1.03
N PHE A 39 3.10 -5.25 -0.21
CA PHE A 39 2.34 -5.85 -1.31
C PHE A 39 3.28 -6.46 -2.34
N ILE A 40 2.78 -7.44 -3.09
CA ILE A 40 3.48 -8.00 -4.23
C ILE A 40 3.46 -6.96 -5.36
N HIS A 41 4.63 -6.67 -5.94
CA HIS A 41 4.72 -5.74 -7.05
C HIS A 41 4.15 -6.38 -8.33
N THR A 42 2.98 -5.89 -8.74
CA THR A 42 2.30 -6.24 -9.99
C THR A 42 1.95 -4.95 -10.75
N ASP A 43 1.74 -5.04 -12.06
CA ASP A 43 1.35 -3.89 -12.87
C ASP A 43 -0.03 -3.34 -12.46
N GLU A 44 -0.93 -4.23 -12.04
CA GLU A 44 -2.24 -3.89 -11.50
C GLU A 44 -2.11 -3.07 -10.20
N LEU A 45 -1.22 -3.47 -9.29
CA LEU A 45 -0.96 -2.72 -8.06
C LEU A 45 -0.51 -1.29 -8.38
N ILE A 46 0.41 -1.12 -9.36
CA ILE A 46 0.88 0.22 -9.74
C ILE A 46 -0.27 1.06 -10.30
N LYS A 47 -1.09 0.48 -11.17
CA LYS A 47 -2.23 1.17 -11.79
C LYS A 47 -3.22 1.66 -10.74
N ASP A 48 -3.60 0.81 -9.81
CA ASP A 48 -4.54 1.16 -8.74
C ASP A 48 -3.93 2.14 -7.74
N LEU A 49 -2.64 2.00 -7.42
CA LEU A 49 -1.91 2.95 -6.58
C LEU A 49 -1.92 4.36 -7.18
N LEU A 50 -1.69 4.48 -8.49
CA LEU A 50 -1.74 5.76 -9.20
C LEU A 50 -3.15 6.36 -9.18
N GLU A 51 -4.18 5.55 -9.43
CA GLU A 51 -5.57 6.00 -9.42
C GLU A 51 -6.02 6.47 -8.03
N LEU A 52 -5.71 5.70 -6.99
CA LEU A 52 -6.03 6.04 -5.60
C LEU A 52 -5.30 7.32 -5.14
N THR A 53 -4.04 7.48 -5.53
CA THR A 53 -3.26 8.69 -5.21
C THR A 53 -3.83 9.92 -5.91
N LYS A 54 -4.25 9.80 -7.18
CA LYS A 54 -4.89 10.91 -7.92
C LYS A 54 -6.21 11.35 -7.30
N ARG A 55 -7.01 10.41 -6.79
CA ARG A 55 -8.29 10.72 -6.10
C ARG A 55 -8.06 11.47 -4.79
N GLU A 56 -7.01 11.14 -4.06
CA GLU A 56 -6.70 11.77 -2.77
C GLU A 56 -6.24 13.23 -2.94
N VAL A 57 -5.49 13.55 -3.99
CA VAL A 57 -5.01 14.93 -4.28
C VAL A 57 -6.15 15.88 -4.68
N ARG A 58 -7.29 15.35 -5.12
CA ARG A 58 -8.45 16.14 -5.56
C ARG A 58 -9.46 16.43 -4.43
N GLN A 59 -9.22 15.96 -3.21
CA GLN A 59 -10.01 16.28 -2.01
C GLN A 59 -9.31 17.36 -1.19
#